data_AF-A0A7Y2KKC6-F1
#
_entry.id   AF-A0A7Y2KKC6-F1
#
_cell.length_a   1.000
_cell.length_b   1.000
_cell.length_c   1.000
_cell.angle_alpha   90.00
_cell.angle_beta   90.00
_cell.angle_gamma   90.00
#
_symmetry.space_group_name_H-M   'P 1'
#
loop_
_entity.id
_entity.type
_entity.pdbx_description
1 polymer ?
#
loop_
_entity_poly.entity_id
_entity_poly.type
_entity_poly.pdbx_seq_one_letter_code
_entity_poly.pdbx_strand_id
1 'polypeptide(L)'
;DKARRHFERAMELGGGKKVSPLVTFADTVSVRTQNREEFLELLARTLAFDARREAPEFRLANLLAQRKARWLTGRVDELFLE
;
A
#
# COMPACT_ATOMS: atom_id res chain seq x y z
N ASP A 1 5.03 16.50 3.36
CA ASP A 1 6.27 16.36 2.55
C ASP A 1 7.21 15.24 2.96
N LYS A 2 7.72 15.20 4.20
CA LYS A 2 8.70 14.17 4.61
C LYS A 2 8.22 12.72 4.43
N ALA A 3 6.97 12.43 4.78
CA ALA A 3 6.40 11.08 4.63
C ALA A 3 6.34 10.64 3.16
N ARG A 4 5.93 11.53 2.25
CA ARG A 4 5.86 11.26 0.80
C ARG A 4 7.24 10.99 0.22
N ARG A 5 8.24 11.79 0.60
CA ARG A 5 9.64 11.55 0.20
C ARG A 5 10.17 10.19 0.65
N HIS A 6 9.87 9.77 1.88
CA HIS A 6 10.29 8.44 2.36
C HIS A 6 9.55 7.31 1.65
N PHE A 7 8.27 7.51 1.34
CA PHE A 7 7.48 6.58 0.54
C PHE A 7 8.08 6.42 -0.87
N GLU A 8 8.32 7.51 -1.58
CA GLU A 8 8.94 7.51 -2.91
C GLU A 8 10.31 6.83 -2.89
N ARG A 9 11.15 7.15 -1.90
CA ARG A 9 12.46 6.51 -1.74
C ARG A 9 12.35 5.00 -1.47
N ALA A 10 11.36 4.58 -0.68
CA ALA A 10 11.12 3.16 -0.42
C ALA A 10 10.65 2.42 -1.69
N MET A 11 9.81 3.07 -2.51
CA MET A 11 9.38 2.52 -3.81
C MET A 11 10.56 2.38 -4.78
N GLU A 12 11.43 3.39 -4.85
CA GLU A 12 12.64 3.40 -5.67
C GLU A 12 13.60 2.26 -5.26
N LEU A 13 13.93 2.17 -3.97
CA LEU A 13 14.79 1.10 -3.44
C LEU A 13 14.16 -0.29 -3.56
N GLY A 14 12.83 -0.36 -3.60
CA GLY A 14 12.09 -1.59 -3.85
C GLY A 14 12.07 -2.01 -5.32
N GLY A 15 12.51 -1.16 -6.25
CA GLY A 15 12.52 -1.43 -7.69
C GLY A 15 11.13 -1.77 -8.24
N GLY A 16 10.06 -1.23 -7.64
CA GLY A 16 8.67 -1.58 -7.97
C GLY A 16 8.22 -2.98 -7.53
N LYS A 17 9.12 -3.78 -6.94
CA LYS A 17 8.85 -5.18 -6.55
C LYS A 17 8.37 -5.36 -5.11
N LYS A 18 8.44 -4.31 -4.29
CA LYS A 18 7.96 -4.33 -2.90
C LYS A 18 6.72 -3.47 -2.80
N VAL A 19 5.57 -4.09 -2.52
CA VAL A 19 4.28 -3.37 -2.42
C VAL A 19 3.92 -2.96 -0.99
N SER A 20 4.69 -3.38 0.01
CA SER A 20 4.46 -2.97 1.40
C SER A 20 4.48 -1.45 1.64
N PRO A 21 5.29 -0.62 0.96
CA PRO A 21 5.25 0.83 1.17
C PRO A 21 3.91 1.46 0.73
N LEU A 22 3.23 0.91 -0.28
CA LEU A 22 1.91 1.36 -0.73
C LEU A 22 0.89 1.24 0.40
N VAL A 23 0.85 0.06 1.05
CA VAL A 23 -0.07 -0.22 2.16
C VAL A 23 0.25 0.65 3.37
N THR A 24 1.53 0.79 3.71
CA THR A 24 1.94 1.64 4.85
C THR A 24 1.57 3.09 4.62
N PHE A 25 1.77 3.62 3.42
CA PHE A 25 1.43 5.00 3.12
C PHE A 25 -0.08 5.23 3.15
N ALA A 26 -0.86 4.33 2.56
CA ALA A 26 -2.32 4.37 2.61
C ALA A 26 -2.84 4.42 4.06
N ASP A 27 -2.45 3.44 4.89
CA ASP A 27 -2.93 3.26 6.26
C ASP A 27 -2.50 4.38 7.23
N THR A 28 -1.35 5.03 6.97
CA THR A 28 -0.81 6.04 7.90
C THR A 28 -1.01 7.47 7.42
N VAL A 29 -0.73 7.75 6.13
CA VAL A 29 -0.77 9.10 5.59
C VAL A 29 -2.15 9.38 5.02
N SER A 30 -2.64 8.55 4.09
CA SER A 30 -3.91 8.81 3.41
C SER A 30 -5.08 8.78 4.39
N VAL A 31 -5.11 7.86 5.36
CA VAL A 31 -6.09 7.88 6.46
C VAL A 31 -5.98 9.16 7.29
N ARG A 32 -4.79 9.53 7.76
CA ARG A 32 -4.61 10.75 8.58
C ARG A 32 -5.00 12.03 7.84
N THR A 33 -4.76 12.09 6.53
CA THR A 33 -5.14 13.23 5.69
C THR A 33 -6.55 13.11 5.13
N GLN A 34 -7.32 12.08 5.51
CA GLN A 34 -8.66 11.79 5.02
C GLN A 34 -8.76 11.73 3.49
N ASN A 35 -7.68 11.31 2.83
CA ASN A 35 -7.65 11.13 1.38
C ASN A 35 -8.09 9.72 1.00
N ARG A 36 -9.40 9.52 0.89
CA ARG A 36 -10.03 8.23 0.58
C ARG A 36 -9.65 7.70 -0.80
N GLU A 37 -9.53 8.59 -1.78
CA GLU A 37 -9.16 8.24 -3.15
C GLU A 37 -7.75 7.65 -3.21
N GLU A 38 -6.75 8.37 -2.67
CA GLU A 38 -5.36 7.89 -2.64
C GLU A 38 -5.23 6.58 -1.86
N PHE A 39 -5.97 6.44 -0.76
CA PHE A 39 -6.02 5.19 -0.01
C PHE A 39 -6.47 4.01 -0.88
N LEU A 40 -7.60 4.15 -1.57
CA LEU A 40 -8.15 3.10 -2.42
C LEU A 40 -7.23 2.78 -3.61
N GLU A 41 -6.65 3.80 -4.24
CA GLU A 41 -5.69 3.61 -5.34
C GLU A 41 -4.45 2.83 -4.93
N LEU A 42 -3.85 3.17 -3.78
CA LEU A 42 -2.65 2.50 -3.27
C LEU A 42 -2.94 1.03 -2.90
N LEU A 43 -4.10 0.77 -2.29
CA LEU A 43 -4.51 -0.60 -1.98
C LEU A 43 -4.82 -1.40 -3.24
N ALA A 44 -5.50 -0.80 -4.24
CA ALA A 44 -5.75 -1.44 -5.53
C ALA A 44 -4.45 -1.83 -6.24
N ARG A 45 -3.46 -0.92 -6.28
CA ARG A 45 -2.12 -1.18 -6.82
C ARG A 45 -1.41 -2.33 -6.10
N THR A 46 -1.54 -2.39 -4.77
CA THR A 46 -0.99 -3.49 -3.96
C THR A 46 -1.63 -4.83 -4.36
N LEU A 47 -2.95 -4.86 -4.53
CA LEU A 47 -3.72 -6.07 -4.83
C LEU A 47 -3.53 -6.56 -6.26
N ALA A 48 -3.25 -5.67 -7.22
CA ALA A 48 -3.02 -6.00 -8.62
C ALA A 48 -1.64 -6.63 -8.91
N PHE A 49 -0.65 -6.40 -8.05
CA PHE A 49 0.72 -6.88 -8.26
C PHE A 49 0.84 -8.41 -8.18
N ASP A 50 1.45 -9.07 -9.17
CA ASP A 50 1.67 -10.51 -9.12
C ASP A 50 2.93 -10.85 -8.34
N ALA A 51 2.79 -10.95 -7.01
CA ALA A 51 3.88 -11.29 -6.10
C ALA A 51 4.58 -12.63 -6.39
N ARG A 52 3.91 -13.56 -7.09
CA ARG A 52 4.48 -14.88 -7.39
C ARG A 52 5.38 -14.83 -8.61
N ARG A 53 5.03 -14.03 -9.62
CA ARG A 53 5.77 -13.91 -10.88
C ARG A 53 6.75 -12.75 -10.89
N GLU A 54 6.34 -11.58 -10.38
CA GLU A 54 7.10 -10.33 -10.53
C GLU A 54 8.17 -10.11 -9.45
N ALA A 55 7.99 -10.70 -8.26
CA ALA A 55 8.95 -10.59 -7.16
C ALA A 55 9.05 -11.86 -6.28
N PRO A 56 9.48 -13.01 -6.83
CA PRO A 56 9.69 -14.23 -6.05
C PRO A 56 10.53 -14.04 -4.78
N GLU A 57 11.54 -13.17 -4.85
CA GLU A 57 12.45 -12.82 -3.74
C GLU A 57 11.76 -12.08 -2.59
N PHE A 58 10.65 -11.38 -2.87
CA PHE A 58 9.85 -10.65 -1.88
C PHE A 58 8.44 -11.24 -1.71
N ARG A 59 8.18 -12.43 -2.25
CA ARG A 59 6.86 -13.05 -2.33
C ARG A 59 6.13 -13.06 -1.00
N LEU A 60 6.78 -13.50 0.09
CA LEU A 60 6.16 -13.56 1.41
C LEU A 60 5.70 -12.18 1.89
N ALA A 61 6.60 -11.20 1.85
CA ALA A 61 6.31 -9.83 2.28
C ALA A 61 5.17 -9.21 1.46
N ASN A 62 5.18 -9.42 0.15
CA ASN A 62 4.13 -8.91 -0.75
C ASN A 62 2.78 -9.59 -0.52
N LEU A 63 2.75 -10.91 -0.31
CA LEU A 63 1.50 -11.63 0.01
C LEU A 63 0.92 -11.16 1.36
N LEU A 64 1.77 -10.86 2.35
CA LEU A 64 1.33 -10.27 3.62
C LEU A 64 0.78 -8.85 3.44
N ALA A 65 1.44 -8.03 2.63
CA ALA A 65 0.96 -6.69 2.28
C ALA A 65 -0.40 -6.76 1.57
N GLN A 66 -0.57 -7.68 0.61
CA GLN A 66 -1.85 -7.91 -0.07
C GLN A 66 -2.94 -8.37 0.90
N ARG A 67 -2.63 -9.25 1.85
CA ARG A 67 -3.59 -9.65 2.89
C ARG A 67 -4.03 -8.44 3.73
N LYS A 68 -3.09 -7.59 4.15
CA LYS A 68 -3.41 -6.35 4.87
C LYS A 68 -4.24 -5.39 4.02
N ALA A 69 -3.93 -5.25 2.73
CA ALA A 69 -4.70 -4.42 1.81
C ALA A 69 -6.16 -4.87 1.69
N ARG A 70 -6.43 -6.18 1.53
CA ARG A 70 -7.82 -6.69 1.51
C ARG A 70 -8.57 -6.36 2.79
N TRP A 71 -7.91 -6.51 3.93
CA TRP A 71 -8.51 -6.20 5.23
C TRP A 71 -8.82 -4.71 5.38
N LEU A 72 -7.90 -3.83 4.95
CA LEU A 72 -8.08 -2.38 4.97
C LEU A 72 -9.20 -1.91 4.04
N THR A 73 -9.30 -2.48 2.83
CA THR A 73 -10.39 -2.15 1.88
C THR A 73 -11.75 -2.45 2.49
N GLY A 74 -11.89 -3.54 3.24
CA GLY A 74 -13.15 -3.90 3.92
C GLY A 74 -13.50 -2.99 5.12
N ARG A 75 -12.61 -2.07 5.50
CA ARG A 75 -12.79 -1.14 6.62
C ARG A 75 -12.77 0.32 6.19
N VAL A 76 -12.84 0.60 4.88
CA VAL A 76 -12.71 1.96 4.35
C VAL A 76 -13.73 2.90 5.00
N ASP A 77 -14.98 2.48 5.20
CA ASP A 77 -16.01 3.34 5.76
C ASP A 77 -15.86 3.57 7.27
N GLU A 78 -15.04 2.76 7.97
CA GLU A 78 -14.68 3.02 9.38
C GLU A 78 -13.49 3.98 9.52
N LEU A 79 -12.64 4.08 8.49
CA LEU A 79 -11.37 4.80 8.51
C LEU A 79 -11.48 6.24 7.98
N PHE A 80 -12.54 6.53 7.24
CA PHE A 80 -12.78 7.83 6.62
C PHE A 80 -14.10 8.41 7.11
N LEU A 81 -14.07 9.67 7.54
CA LEU A 81 -15.24 10.46 7.89
C LEU A 81 -15.84 10.96 6.57
N GLU A 82 -17.14 10.74 6.37
CA GLU A 82 -17.90 11.31 5.24
C GLU A 82 -17.98 12.84 5.30
#